data_AF-A0A3N1J9P3-F1
#
_entry.id   AF-A0A3N1J9P3-F1
#
_cell.length_a   1.000
_cell.length_b   1.000
_cell.length_c   1.000
_cell.angle_alpha   90.00
_cell.angle_beta   90.00
_cell.angle_gamma   90.00
#
_symmetry.space_group_name_H-M   'P 1'
#
loop_
_entity.id
_entity.type
_entity.pdbx_description
1 polymer ?
#
loop_
_entity_poly.entity_id
_entity_poly.type
_entity_poly.pdbx_seq_one_letter_code
_entity_poly.pdbx_strand_id
1 'polypeptide(L)'
;MIGHTGHVSERDETKNQHPRVVVVYLLRDGAEGPEVLLGEKRRGLGTGRLVGPGGKREPGEAAVETAVREVAEEVGLRLDPADLEARGTLDYRFPYRPSWSQFSDVFVCRHWSGTPTASDELEPRWIPVDAVPYAAMWDDAKYWLPAVLDGGTVDARFTFAEDDATVAGFTGVGVGVDAP
;
A
#
# COMPACT_ATOMS: atom_id res chain seq x y z
N MET A 1 -10.87 29.66 43.02
CA MET A 1 -9.97 29.61 41.84
C MET A 1 -10.01 28.21 41.29
N ILE A 2 -10.44 28.09 40.04
CA ILE A 2 -10.70 26.82 39.34
C ILE A 2 -9.38 26.41 38.70
N GLY A 3 -8.75 25.34 39.19
CA GLY A 3 -7.58 24.73 38.56
C GLY A 3 -8.04 23.62 37.61
N HIS A 4 -8.18 23.94 36.32
CA HIS A 4 -8.37 22.93 35.27
C HIS A 4 -7.01 22.28 34.98
N THR A 5 -6.76 21.10 35.54
CA THR A 5 -5.68 20.24 35.05
C THR A 5 -6.19 19.53 33.80
N GLY A 6 -5.83 20.07 32.64
CA GLY A 6 -6.07 19.42 31.35
C GLY A 6 -5.38 18.06 31.32
N HIS A 7 -6.17 17.03 31.05
CA HIS A 7 -5.72 15.70 30.74
C HIS A 7 -4.94 15.79 29.41
N VAL A 8 -3.61 15.69 29.47
CA VAL A 8 -2.80 15.43 28.28
C VAL A 8 -3.11 13.98 27.93
N SER A 9 -3.88 13.76 26.86
CA SER A 9 -4.08 12.42 26.33
C SER A 9 -2.71 11.79 26.07
N GLU A 10 -2.46 10.66 26.73
CA GLU A 10 -1.31 9.82 26.43
C GLU A 10 -1.30 9.53 24.93
N ARG A 11 -0.28 10.03 24.25
CA ARG A 11 0.00 9.63 22.87
C ARG A 11 0.28 8.13 22.91
N ASP A 12 -0.58 7.35 22.25
CA ASP A 12 -0.43 5.90 22.10
C ASP A 12 0.95 5.59 21.46
N GLU A 13 1.91 5.22 22.31
CA GLU A 13 3.31 4.96 21.94
C GLU A 13 3.47 3.71 21.04
N THR A 14 2.40 2.92 20.84
CA THR A 14 2.42 1.75 19.94
C THR A 14 2.47 2.13 18.46
N LYS A 15 2.24 3.41 18.13
CA LYS A 15 2.30 3.94 16.75
C LYS A 15 3.73 4.13 16.20
N ASN A 16 4.77 3.96 17.03
CA ASN A 16 6.15 4.33 16.67
C ASN A 16 7.15 3.16 16.53
N GLN A 17 6.72 1.90 16.52
CA GLN A 17 7.65 0.75 16.51
C GLN A 17 7.76 -0.01 15.18
N HIS A 18 6.82 0.19 14.25
CA HIS A 18 6.81 -0.57 13.00
C HIS A 18 7.43 0.24 11.85
N PRO A 19 8.16 -0.42 10.92
CA PRO A 19 8.61 0.20 9.69
C PRO A 19 7.46 0.93 8.98
N ARG A 20 7.78 2.11 8.43
CA ARG A 20 6.87 2.78 7.51
C ARG A 20 7.27 2.44 6.09
N VAL A 21 6.28 2.09 5.29
CA VAL A 21 6.42 1.77 3.87
C VAL A 21 5.41 2.61 3.08
N VAL A 22 5.56 2.60 1.77
CA VAL A 22 4.60 3.18 0.83
C VAL A 22 4.22 2.15 -0.22
N VAL A 23 3.04 2.29 -0.78
CA VAL A 23 2.63 1.57 -1.99
C VAL A 23 1.95 2.55 -2.94
N VAL A 24 2.27 2.44 -4.23
CA VAL A 24 1.76 3.32 -5.28
C VAL A 24 1.00 2.47 -6.30
N TYR A 25 -0.24 2.85 -6.62
CA TYR A 25 -1.01 2.26 -7.72
C TYR A 25 -1.07 3.25 -8.88
N LEU A 26 -0.39 2.88 -9.96
CA LEU A 26 -0.39 3.64 -11.20
C LEU A 26 -1.58 3.21 -12.05
N LEU A 27 -2.43 4.17 -12.42
CA LEU A 27 -3.64 3.93 -13.20
C LEU A 27 -3.54 4.60 -14.56
N ARG A 28 -3.88 3.86 -15.62
CA ARG A 28 -4.05 4.41 -16.97
C ARG A 28 -5.38 4.00 -17.56
N ASP A 29 -5.82 4.73 -18.57
CA ASP A 29 -6.90 4.27 -19.44
C ASP A 29 -6.31 3.30 -20.48
N GLY A 30 -6.73 2.04 -20.41
CA GLY A 30 -6.44 1.00 -21.40
C GLY A 30 -7.48 0.96 -22.51
N ALA A 31 -7.30 0.04 -23.47
CA ALA A 31 -8.19 -0.08 -24.63
C ALA A 31 -9.62 -0.53 -24.26
N GLU A 32 -9.75 -1.34 -23.20
CA GLU A 32 -11.03 -1.93 -22.76
C GLU A 32 -11.53 -1.36 -21.43
N GLY A 33 -10.77 -0.45 -20.81
CA GLY A 33 -11.07 0.10 -19.50
C GLY A 33 -9.81 0.51 -18.74
N PRO A 34 -9.95 0.97 -17.48
CA PRO A 34 -8.81 1.34 -16.66
C PRO A 34 -7.93 0.11 -16.34
N GLU A 35 -6.62 0.32 -16.38
CA GLU A 35 -5.62 -0.67 -16.02
C GLU A 35 -4.75 -0.15 -14.86
N VAL A 36 -4.34 -1.06 -13.99
CA VAL A 36 -3.41 -0.81 -12.88
C VAL A 36 -2.07 -1.49 -13.15
N LEU A 37 -0.97 -0.81 -12.83
CA LEU A 37 0.35 -1.43 -12.85
C LEU A 37 0.55 -2.24 -11.57
N LEU A 38 0.74 -3.54 -11.73
CA LEU A 38 1.13 -4.47 -10.66
C LEU A 38 2.38 -5.22 -11.10
N GLY A 39 3.14 -5.77 -10.17
CA GLY A 39 4.28 -6.59 -10.52
C GLY A 39 4.47 -7.79 -9.60
N GLU A 40 5.06 -8.84 -10.15
CA GLU A 40 5.44 -10.01 -9.36
C GLU A 40 6.69 -9.66 -8.55
N LYS A 41 6.57 -9.68 -7.22
CA LYS A 41 7.68 -9.41 -6.30
C LYS A 41 8.69 -10.56 -6.39
N ARG A 42 9.94 -10.23 -6.73
CA ARG A 42 11.05 -11.20 -6.91
C ARG A 42 11.92 -11.36 -5.67
N ARG A 43 11.95 -10.35 -4.80
CA ARG A 43 12.77 -10.33 -3.58
C ARG A 43 11.99 -9.71 -2.42
N GLY A 44 12.43 -10.00 -1.20
CA GLY A 44 11.86 -9.41 0.01
C GLY A 44 10.51 -9.99 0.43
N LEU A 45 9.83 -9.25 1.31
CA LEU A 45 8.52 -9.65 1.83
C LEU A 45 7.47 -9.64 0.71
N GLY A 46 6.76 -10.76 0.56
CA GLY A 46 5.77 -10.93 -0.50
C GLY A 46 6.31 -11.52 -1.80
N THR A 47 7.53 -12.06 -1.81
CA THR A 47 8.09 -12.77 -2.99
C THR A 47 7.10 -13.79 -3.55
N GLY A 48 6.87 -13.75 -4.87
CA GLY A 48 5.90 -14.58 -5.58
C GLY A 48 4.46 -14.03 -5.60
N ARG A 49 4.18 -12.93 -4.89
CA ARG A 49 2.88 -12.24 -4.93
C ARG A 49 2.91 -11.08 -5.92
N LEU A 50 1.73 -10.70 -6.39
CA LEU A 50 1.52 -9.41 -7.05
C LEU A 50 1.39 -8.28 -6.04
N VAL A 51 2.10 -7.19 -6.30
CA VAL A 51 2.09 -5.98 -5.49
C VAL A 51 2.10 -4.73 -6.38
N GLY A 52 1.67 -3.59 -5.83
CA GLY A 52 1.99 -2.29 -6.43
C GLY A 52 3.45 -1.91 -6.11
N PRO A 53 4.10 -1.08 -6.94
CA PRO A 53 5.42 -0.56 -6.62
C PRO A 53 5.46 0.18 -5.28
N GLY A 54 6.54 0.03 -4.55
CA GLY A 54 6.71 0.68 -3.27
C GLY A 54 7.67 -0.06 -2.35
N GLY A 55 8.01 0.61 -1.25
CA GLY A 55 9.05 0.11 -0.36
C GLY A 55 9.16 0.92 0.92
N LYS A 56 10.27 0.74 1.60
CA LYS A 56 10.47 1.25 2.96
C LYS A 56 10.90 2.70 2.92
N ARG A 57 10.32 3.50 3.81
CA ARG A 57 10.75 4.89 4.01
C ARG A 57 12.13 4.93 4.65
N GLU A 58 13.02 5.73 4.09
CA GLU A 58 14.32 5.99 4.69
C GLU A 58 14.23 6.93 5.91
N PRO A 59 15.20 6.92 6.83
CA PRO A 59 15.21 7.84 7.97
C PRO A 59 15.17 9.31 7.53
N GLY A 60 14.09 10.01 7.89
CA GLY A 60 13.89 11.43 7.56
C GLY A 60 13.18 11.68 6.23
N GLU A 61 12.92 10.64 5.43
CA GLU A 61 12.26 10.75 4.13
C GLU A 61 10.73 10.92 4.28
N ALA A 62 10.14 11.85 3.54
CA ALA A 62 8.69 12.00 3.46
C ALA A 62 8.06 10.86 2.63
N ALA A 63 6.81 10.48 2.93
CA ALA A 63 6.15 9.38 2.21
C ALA A 63 6.05 9.62 0.69
N VAL A 64 5.84 10.88 0.28
CA VAL A 64 5.82 11.27 -1.13
C VAL A 64 7.19 11.10 -1.79
N GLU A 65 8.27 11.47 -1.10
CA GLU A 65 9.65 11.29 -1.61
C GLU A 65 9.98 9.81 -1.77
N THR A 66 9.62 8.98 -0.77
CA THR A 66 9.73 7.52 -0.85
C THR A 66 8.97 6.97 -2.05
N ALA A 67 7.72 7.39 -2.25
CA ALA A 67 6.88 6.91 -3.37
C ALA A 67 7.51 7.22 -4.74
N VAL A 68 8.04 8.43 -4.92
CA VAL A 68 8.73 8.82 -6.15
C VAL A 68 10.00 7.99 -6.37
N ARG A 69 10.82 7.80 -5.33
CA ARG A 69 12.06 7.01 -5.40
C ARG A 69 11.79 5.54 -5.74
N GLU A 70 10.91 4.90 -4.98
CA GLU A 70 10.60 3.46 -5.15
C GLU A 70 10.01 3.18 -6.54
N VAL A 71 9.12 4.04 -7.04
CA VAL A 71 8.56 3.89 -8.40
C VAL A 71 9.65 4.04 -9.48
N ALA A 72 10.61 4.94 -9.28
CA ALA A 72 11.74 5.07 -10.19
C ALA A 72 12.68 3.86 -10.16
N GLU A 73 12.95 3.31 -8.97
CA GLU A 73 13.86 2.18 -8.77
C GLU A 73 13.25 0.84 -9.22
N GLU A 74 11.99 0.56 -8.85
CA GLU A 74 11.37 -0.73 -9.09
C GLU A 74 10.81 -0.88 -10.52
N VAL A 75 10.32 0.21 -11.12
CA VAL A 75 9.64 0.17 -12.43
C VAL A 75 10.12 1.22 -13.45
N GLY A 76 11.12 2.04 -13.13
CA GLY A 76 11.73 2.97 -14.08
C GLY A 76 10.87 4.18 -14.46
N LEU A 77 9.79 4.45 -13.72
CA LEU A 77 8.88 5.56 -14.01
C LEU A 77 9.24 6.80 -13.19
N ARG A 78 9.00 7.99 -13.75
CA ARG A 78 9.24 9.26 -13.06
C ARG A 78 7.91 9.94 -12.77
N LEU A 79 7.65 10.19 -11.50
CA LEU A 79 6.46 10.86 -10.99
C LEU A 79 6.79 12.31 -10.61
N ASP A 80 5.86 13.23 -10.83
CA ASP A 80 5.87 14.51 -10.14
C ASP A 80 5.23 14.31 -8.74
N PRO A 81 5.86 14.74 -7.64
CA PRO A 81 5.25 14.73 -6.32
C PRO A 81 3.83 15.32 -6.26
N ALA A 82 3.51 16.30 -7.11
CA ALA A 82 2.19 16.92 -7.17
C ALA A 82 1.11 16.04 -7.80
N ASP A 83 1.50 15.02 -8.58
CA ASP A 83 0.59 14.04 -9.21
C ASP A 83 0.30 12.83 -8.31
N LEU A 84 0.91 12.76 -7.12
CA LEU A 84 0.65 11.70 -6.15
C LEU A 84 -0.57 12.04 -5.29
N GLU A 85 -1.61 11.22 -5.40
CA GLU A 85 -2.82 11.33 -4.61
C GLU A 85 -2.75 10.39 -3.41
N ALA A 86 -2.69 10.94 -2.20
CA ALA A 86 -2.77 10.15 -0.98
C ALA A 86 -4.17 9.53 -0.84
N ARG A 87 -4.25 8.19 -0.85
CA ARG A 87 -5.50 7.42 -0.72
C ARG A 87 -5.69 6.78 0.65
N GLY A 88 -4.72 6.97 1.54
CA GLY A 88 -4.88 6.72 2.98
C GLY A 88 -3.80 5.83 3.55
N THR A 89 -4.11 5.06 4.60
CA THR A 89 -3.13 4.34 5.39
C THR A 89 -3.58 2.94 5.79
N LEU A 90 -2.61 2.03 5.88
CA LEU A 90 -2.82 0.64 6.30
C LEU A 90 -1.90 0.31 7.47
N ASP A 91 -2.46 -0.31 8.51
CA ASP A 91 -1.73 -0.82 9.68
C ASP A 91 -1.75 -2.36 9.65
N TYR A 92 -0.63 -2.96 9.23
CA TYR A 92 -0.50 -4.41 9.10
C TYR A 92 0.08 -5.02 10.37
N ARG A 93 -0.63 -6.01 10.93
CA ARG A 93 -0.26 -6.71 12.17
C ARG A 93 -0.08 -8.20 11.92
N PHE A 94 1.12 -8.69 12.20
CA PHE A 94 1.49 -10.10 12.17
C PHE A 94 1.83 -10.55 13.60
N PRO A 95 0.84 -10.96 14.41
CA PRO A 95 1.06 -11.31 15.82
C PRO A 95 1.99 -12.53 15.99
N TYR A 96 2.03 -13.43 15.00
CA TYR A 96 2.86 -14.63 15.00
C TYR A 96 4.24 -14.41 14.38
N ARG A 97 4.41 -13.31 13.63
CA ARG A 97 5.71 -12.85 13.11
C ARG A 97 5.84 -11.33 13.18
N PRO A 98 6.02 -10.75 14.38
CA PRO A 98 5.94 -9.30 14.58
C PRO A 98 6.88 -8.45 13.72
N SER A 99 8.02 -9.01 13.28
CA SER A 99 8.97 -8.33 12.38
C SER A 99 8.43 -8.03 10.99
N TRP A 100 7.28 -8.60 10.60
CA TRP A 100 6.56 -8.29 9.35
C TRP A 100 5.50 -7.20 9.51
N SER A 101 5.19 -6.79 10.74
CA SER A 101 4.21 -5.73 10.99
C SER A 101 4.76 -4.38 10.51
N GLN A 102 3.94 -3.62 9.79
CA GLN A 102 4.35 -2.38 9.13
C GLN A 102 3.16 -1.42 8.95
N PHE A 103 3.46 -0.13 8.81
CA PHE A 103 2.49 0.89 8.40
C PHE A 103 2.73 1.27 6.94
N SER A 104 1.70 1.27 6.11
CA SER A 104 1.79 1.66 4.70
C SER A 104 1.01 2.93 4.42
N ASP A 105 1.66 3.92 3.81
CA ASP A 105 0.98 5.02 3.14
C ASP A 105 0.57 4.55 1.72
N VAL A 106 -0.68 4.80 1.30
CA VAL A 106 -1.23 4.38 0.00
C VAL A 106 -1.35 5.58 -0.92
N PHE A 107 -0.78 5.48 -2.11
CA PHE A 107 -0.88 6.50 -3.15
C PHE A 107 -1.48 5.95 -4.44
N VAL A 108 -2.17 6.82 -5.17
CA VAL A 108 -2.58 6.60 -6.57
C VAL A 108 -1.95 7.69 -7.43
N CYS A 109 -1.57 7.35 -8.66
CA CYS A 109 -1.02 8.30 -9.60
C CYS A 109 -1.50 7.97 -11.02
N ARG A 110 -1.89 9.00 -11.79
CA ARG A 110 -2.37 8.88 -13.17
C ARG A 110 -1.45 9.55 -14.20
N HIS A 111 -0.43 10.27 -13.74
CA HIS A 111 0.49 11.01 -14.61
C HIS A 111 1.93 10.67 -14.27
N TRP A 112 2.72 10.31 -15.29
CA TRP A 112 4.13 10.00 -15.14
C TRP A 112 4.84 10.14 -16.50
N SER A 113 6.16 10.02 -16.47
CA SER A 113 6.96 9.86 -17.68
C SER A 113 7.76 8.56 -17.66
N GLY A 114 8.04 8.02 -18.85
CA GLY A 114 8.72 6.75 -19.03
C GLY A 114 7.79 5.60 -19.41
N THR A 115 8.36 4.41 -19.54
CA THR A 115 7.64 3.15 -19.77
C THR A 115 8.08 2.17 -18.69
N PRO A 116 7.15 1.41 -18.08
CA PRO A 116 7.52 0.47 -17.03
C PRO A 116 8.57 -0.53 -17.52
N THR A 117 9.60 -0.76 -16.72
CA THR A 117 10.65 -1.75 -16.99
C THR A 117 10.84 -2.64 -15.78
N ALA A 118 11.16 -3.92 -16.02
CA ALA A 118 11.51 -4.83 -14.94
C ALA A 118 12.77 -4.39 -14.20
N SER A 119 12.78 -4.68 -12.91
CA SER A 119 13.95 -4.57 -12.04
C SER A 119 14.31 -5.95 -11.45
N ASP A 120 15.35 -5.97 -10.63
CA ASP A 120 15.73 -7.10 -9.80
C ASP A 120 14.65 -7.46 -8.76
N GLU A 121 13.77 -6.51 -8.42
CA GLU A 121 12.77 -6.64 -7.36
C GLU A 121 11.35 -6.86 -7.89
N LEU A 122 11.01 -6.26 -9.03
CA LEU A 122 9.63 -6.25 -9.53
C LEU A 122 9.58 -6.45 -11.05
N GLU A 123 8.72 -7.36 -11.51
CA GLU A 123 8.39 -7.52 -12.93
C GLU A 123 7.00 -6.91 -13.19
N PRO A 124 6.91 -5.69 -13.73
CA PRO A 124 5.66 -4.96 -13.85
C PRO A 124 4.84 -5.39 -15.07
N ARG A 125 3.52 -5.42 -14.91
CA ARG A 125 2.53 -5.62 -15.97
C ARG A 125 1.27 -4.81 -15.71
N TRP A 126 0.66 -4.35 -16.79
CA TRP A 126 -0.66 -3.73 -16.75
C TRP A 126 -1.72 -4.81 -16.61
N ILE A 127 -2.65 -4.61 -15.68
CA ILE A 127 -3.76 -5.52 -15.42
C ILE A 127 -5.06 -4.70 -15.45
N PRO A 128 -6.10 -5.12 -16.19
CA PRO A 128 -7.41 -4.48 -16.12
C PRO A 128 -7.91 -4.42 -14.67
N VAL A 129 -8.44 -3.27 -14.24
CA VAL A 129 -8.87 -3.05 -12.85
C VAL A 129 -9.96 -4.06 -12.42
N ASP A 130 -10.84 -4.43 -13.35
CA ASP A 130 -11.90 -5.42 -13.15
C ASP A 130 -11.42 -6.88 -13.20
N ALA A 131 -10.16 -7.11 -13.56
CA ALA A 131 -9.54 -8.44 -13.67
C ALA A 131 -8.33 -8.61 -12.73
N VAL A 132 -8.18 -7.75 -11.72
CA VAL A 132 -7.11 -7.86 -10.72
C VAL A 132 -7.21 -9.24 -10.03
N PRO A 133 -6.16 -10.08 -10.11
CA PRO A 133 -6.20 -11.41 -9.53
C PRO A 133 -5.86 -11.36 -8.05
N TYR A 134 -6.79 -10.91 -7.21
CA TYR A 134 -6.57 -10.71 -5.77
C TYR A 134 -6.04 -11.94 -5.03
N ALA A 135 -6.37 -13.15 -5.50
CA ALA A 135 -5.82 -14.40 -4.95
C ALA A 135 -4.30 -14.55 -5.09
N ALA A 136 -3.67 -13.80 -6.02
CA ALA A 136 -2.22 -13.74 -6.20
C ALA A 136 -1.56 -12.60 -5.41
N MET A 137 -2.33 -11.78 -4.68
CA MET A 137 -1.83 -10.66 -3.88
C MET A 137 -1.70 -11.06 -2.40
N TRP A 138 -1.40 -10.12 -1.52
CA TRP A 138 -1.66 -10.31 -0.10
C TRP A 138 -3.17 -10.37 0.18
N ASP A 139 -3.58 -11.19 1.13
CA ASP A 139 -5.00 -11.49 1.37
C ASP A 139 -5.82 -10.26 1.78
N ASP A 140 -5.18 -9.22 2.35
CA ASP A 140 -5.80 -7.95 2.67
C ASP A 140 -6.27 -7.18 1.43
N ALA A 141 -5.58 -7.32 0.29
CA ALA A 141 -5.81 -6.50 -0.90
C ALA A 141 -7.25 -6.57 -1.38
N LYS A 142 -7.89 -7.75 -1.33
CA LYS A 142 -9.28 -7.93 -1.77
C LYS A 142 -10.30 -7.11 -0.97
N TYR A 143 -9.96 -6.71 0.25
CA TYR A 143 -10.88 -5.97 1.12
C TYR A 143 -10.84 -4.45 0.87
N TRP A 144 -9.70 -3.88 0.45
CA TRP A 144 -9.54 -2.42 0.36
C TRP A 144 -9.16 -1.90 -1.02
N LEU A 145 -8.36 -2.67 -1.78
CA LEU A 145 -7.83 -2.21 -3.05
C LEU A 145 -8.93 -1.95 -4.10
N PRO A 146 -10.02 -2.76 -4.22
CA PRO A 146 -11.09 -2.45 -5.16
C PRO A 146 -11.64 -1.03 -5.00
N ALA A 147 -11.89 -0.60 -3.75
CA ALA A 147 -12.42 0.72 -3.44
C ALA A 147 -11.41 1.83 -3.77
N VAL A 148 -10.11 1.60 -3.51
CA VAL A 148 -9.05 2.58 -3.86
C VAL A 148 -8.90 2.73 -5.38
N LEU A 149 -8.97 1.63 -6.14
CA LEU A 149 -8.90 1.68 -7.60
C LEU A 149 -10.12 2.36 -8.23
N ASP A 150 -11.28 2.30 -7.58
CA ASP A 150 -12.50 3.05 -7.94
C ASP A 150 -12.49 4.53 -7.48
N GLY A 151 -11.37 5.01 -6.93
CA GLY A 151 -11.21 6.40 -6.51
C GLY A 151 -11.67 6.70 -5.08
N GLY A 152 -11.87 5.68 -4.26
CA GLY A 152 -12.10 5.78 -2.82
C GLY A 152 -10.82 6.05 -2.01
N THR A 153 -10.94 5.87 -0.70
CA THR A 153 -9.84 5.97 0.28
C THR A 153 -9.92 4.83 1.28
N VAL A 154 -8.81 4.53 1.96
CA VAL A 154 -8.73 3.50 3.00
C VAL A 154 -8.02 4.01 4.25
N ASP A 155 -8.57 3.72 5.43
CA ASP A 155 -7.85 3.84 6.70
C ASP A 155 -8.21 2.63 7.55
N ALA A 156 -7.35 1.62 7.53
CA ALA A 156 -7.66 0.32 8.11
C ALA A 156 -6.45 -0.38 8.73
N ARG A 157 -6.76 -1.23 9.71
CA ARG A 157 -5.84 -2.19 10.31
C ARG A 157 -6.23 -3.59 9.89
N PHE A 158 -5.25 -4.37 9.45
CA PHE A 158 -5.41 -5.80 9.15
C PHE A 158 -4.55 -6.61 10.12
N THR A 159 -5.14 -7.63 10.73
CA THR A 159 -4.44 -8.62 11.55
C THR A 159 -4.39 -9.94 10.80
N PHE A 160 -3.18 -10.45 10.59
CA PHE A 160 -2.95 -11.73 9.92
C PHE A 160 -3.04 -12.91 10.90
N ALA A 161 -3.46 -14.06 10.37
CA ALA A 161 -3.60 -15.31 11.09
C ALA A 161 -2.22 -15.97 11.35
N GLU A 162 -2.23 -17.12 12.01
CA GLU A 162 -1.03 -17.90 12.37
C GLU A 162 -0.20 -18.35 11.16
N ASP A 163 -0.83 -18.44 9.98
CA ASP A 163 -0.14 -18.77 8.73
C ASP A 163 0.65 -17.59 8.13
N ASP A 164 0.63 -16.41 8.77
CA ASP A 164 1.21 -15.15 8.29
C ASP A 164 0.80 -14.80 6.84
N ALA A 165 -0.36 -15.29 6.38
CA ALA A 165 -0.79 -15.17 5.00
C ALA A 165 -2.26 -14.76 4.86
N THR A 166 -3.14 -15.28 5.70
CA THR A 166 -4.58 -15.04 5.66
C THR A 166 -4.97 -13.94 6.65
N VAL A 167 -5.94 -13.10 6.30
CA VAL A 167 -6.49 -12.10 7.23
C VAL A 167 -7.36 -12.78 8.27
N ALA A 168 -7.01 -12.63 9.55
CA ALA A 168 -7.82 -13.08 10.69
C ALA A 168 -8.91 -12.06 11.06
N GLY A 169 -8.70 -10.77 10.76
CA GLY A 169 -9.68 -9.73 10.96
C GLY A 169 -9.15 -8.34 10.62
N PHE A 170 -10.06 -7.37 10.50
CA PHE A 170 -9.72 -5.99 10.21
C PHE A 170 -10.66 -5.00 10.89
N THR A 171 -10.21 -3.76 11.03
CA THR A 171 -11.00 -2.63 11.54
C THR A 171 -10.66 -1.39 10.73
N GLY A 172 -11.62 -0.50 10.48
CA GLY A 172 -11.37 0.75 9.78
C GLY A 172 -12.46 1.12 8.79
N VAL A 173 -12.14 2.02 7.87
CA VAL A 173 -13.02 2.51 6.80
C VAL A 173 -12.37 2.27 5.43
N GLY A 174 -13.19 2.26 4.38
CA GLY A 174 -12.70 1.99 3.01
C GLY A 174 -12.42 0.52 2.75
N VAL A 175 -13.07 -0.37 3.50
CA VAL A 175 -12.95 -1.83 3.40
C VAL A 175 -14.32 -2.47 3.14
N GLY A 176 -14.38 -3.43 2.23
CA GLY A 176 -15.57 -4.23 1.91
C GLY A 176 -15.41 -5.67 2.42
N VAL A 177 -16.51 -6.30 2.86
CA VAL A 177 -16.52 -7.71 3.32
C VAL A 177 -16.67 -8.72 2.18
N ASP A 178 -17.15 -8.25 1.03
CA ASP A 178 -17.34 -9.05 -0.16
C ASP A 178 -16.13 -8.85 -1.07
N ALA A 179 -15.31 -9.89 -1.21
CA ALA A 179 -14.29 -9.91 -2.25
C ALA A 179 -15.01 -9.90 -3.61
N PRO A 180 -14.58 -9.06 -4.58
CA PRO A 180 -15.14 -9.06 -5.92
C PRO A 180 -14.93 -10.40 -6.64
#